data_AF-A0A2S3Y5F4-F1
#
_entry.id   AF-A0A2S3Y5F4-F1
#
_cell.length_a   1.000
_cell.length_b   1.000
_cell.length_c   1.000
_cell.angle_alpha   90.00
_cell.angle_beta   90.00
_cell.angle_gamma   90.00
#
_symmetry.space_group_name_H-M   'P 1'
#
loop_
_entity.id
_entity.type
_entity.pdbx_description
1 polymer ?
#
loop_
_entity_poly.entity_id
_entity_poly.type
_entity_poly.pdbx_seq_one_letter_code
_entity_poly.pdbx_strand_id
1 'polypeptide(L)'
;MNPEQRSLRARLAVQTSWANTLDPTSRTAKARAAADGRFERQARELHPGATDEQIARVARHLKAAHFSRMALASAKARAKKAGRAVAA
;
A
#
# COMPACT_ATOMS: atom_id res chain seq x y z
N MET A 1 -10.48 -26.99 0.70
CA MET A 1 -9.22 -26.48 1.31
C MET A 1 -9.57 -25.62 2.51
N ASN A 2 -9.10 -26.00 3.70
CA ASN A 2 -9.35 -25.25 4.94
C ASN A 2 -8.43 -24.00 5.06
N PRO A 3 -8.63 -23.09 6.04
CA PRO A 3 -7.81 -21.90 6.19
C PRO A 3 -6.31 -22.17 6.40
N GLU A 4 -5.96 -23.21 7.16
CA GLU A 4 -4.58 -23.58 7.45
C GLU A 4 -3.83 -24.06 6.21
N GLN A 5 -4.45 -24.95 5.44
CA GLN A 5 -3.95 -25.45 4.16
C GLN A 5 -3.76 -24.32 3.15
N ARG A 6 -4.67 -23.33 3.14
CA ARG A 6 -4.55 -22.14 2.27
C ARG A 6 -3.35 -21.28 2.65
N SER A 7 -3.13 -21.08 3.95
CA SER A 7 -1.97 -20.35 4.49
C SER A 7 -0.66 -21.06 4.14
N LEU A 8 -0.61 -22.38 4.34
CA LEU A 8 0.57 -23.19 4.00
C LEU A 8 0.89 -23.13 2.50
N ARG A 9 -0.13 -23.26 1.64
CA ARG A 9 0.04 -23.13 0.18
C ARG A 9 0.56 -21.75 -0.23
N ALA A 10 0.05 -20.68 0.39
CA ALA A 10 0.52 -19.33 0.10
C ALA A 10 2.00 -19.14 0.49
N ARG A 11 2.41 -19.67 1.65
CA ARG A 11 3.82 -19.63 2.09
C ARG A 11 4.74 -20.40 1.15
N LEU A 12 4.34 -21.61 0.74
CA LEU A 12 5.09 -22.40 -0.24
C LEU A 12 5.30 -21.60 -1.54
N ALA A 13 4.22 -21.02 -2.07
CA ALA A 13 4.29 -20.21 -3.28
C ALA A 13 5.23 -19.01 -3.14
N VAL A 14 5.19 -18.29 -2.00
CA VAL A 14 6.09 -17.16 -1.72
C VAL A 14 7.55 -17.60 -1.66
N GLN A 15 7.85 -18.70 -0.96
CA GLN A 15 9.22 -19.21 -0.83
C GLN A 15 9.79 -19.63 -2.19
N THR A 16 9.06 -20.46 -2.95
CA THR A 16 9.46 -20.86 -4.32
C THR A 16 9.66 -19.64 -5.22
N SER A 17 8.74 -18.69 -5.14
CA SER A 17 8.78 -17.47 -5.92
C SER A 17 10.03 -16.62 -5.63
N TRP A 18 10.42 -16.46 -4.37
CA TRP A 18 11.62 -15.70 -4.01
C TRP A 18 12.92 -16.47 -4.27
N ALA A 19 12.93 -17.79 -4.12
CA ALA A 19 14.05 -18.63 -4.53
C ALA A 19 14.38 -18.48 -6.03
N ASN A 20 13.36 -18.24 -6.86
CA ASN A 20 13.51 -18.00 -8.30
C ASN A 20 13.82 -16.52 -8.65
N THR A 21 14.05 -15.64 -7.67
CA THR A 21 14.30 -14.21 -7.91
C THR A 21 15.74 -13.85 -7.56
N LEU A 22 16.58 -13.67 -8.58
CA LEU A 22 17.97 -13.26 -8.39
C LEU A 22 18.12 -11.76 -8.12
N ASP A 23 17.20 -10.93 -8.63
CA ASP A 23 17.14 -9.49 -8.39
C ASP A 23 15.78 -9.08 -7.79
N PRO A 24 15.69 -8.94 -6.45
CA PRO A 24 14.48 -8.52 -5.76
C PRO A 24 14.03 -7.10 -6.08
N THR A 25 14.99 -6.21 -6.38
CA THR A 25 14.74 -4.80 -6.64
C THR A 25 14.02 -4.63 -7.96
N SER A 26 14.51 -5.31 -9.00
CA SER A 26 13.90 -5.31 -10.34
C SER A 26 12.54 -5.97 -10.34
N ARG A 27 12.36 -7.08 -9.61
CA ARG A 27 11.06 -7.77 -9.50
C ARG A 27 9.93 -6.84 -9.06
N THR A 28 10.21 -5.93 -8.13
CA THR A 28 9.19 -5.04 -7.56
C THR A 28 9.18 -3.64 -8.17
N ALA A 29 10.12 -3.31 -9.07
CA ALA A 29 10.29 -1.96 -9.61
C ALA A 29 9.02 -1.44 -10.31
N LYS A 30 8.41 -2.23 -11.19
CA LYS A 30 7.18 -1.85 -11.90
C LYS A 30 6.01 -1.58 -10.95
N ALA A 31 5.84 -2.42 -9.93
CA ALA A 31 4.79 -2.25 -8.93
C ALA A 31 5.01 -0.99 -8.07
N ARG A 32 6.25 -0.71 -7.68
CA ARG A 32 6.62 0.51 -6.94
C ARG A 32 6.37 1.76 -7.78
N ALA A 33 6.80 1.78 -9.04
CA ALA A 33 6.55 2.88 -9.96
C ALA A 33 5.06 3.14 -10.18
N ALA A 34 4.26 2.08 -10.40
CA ALA A 34 2.81 2.22 -10.55
C ALA A 34 2.14 2.73 -9.26
N ALA A 35 2.61 2.26 -8.09
CA ALA A 35 2.13 2.77 -6.81
C ALA A 35 2.43 4.26 -6.69
N ASP A 36 3.66 4.71 -6.95
CA ASP A 36 4.00 6.13 -6.83
C ASP A 36 3.27 7.01 -7.85
N GLY A 37 3.14 6.57 -9.11
CA GLY A 37 2.48 7.32 -10.18
C GLY A 37 0.96 7.46 -10.04
N ARG A 38 0.30 6.65 -9.20
CA ARG A 38 -1.17 6.69 -9.04
C ARG A 38 -1.70 8.06 -8.59
N PHE A 39 -0.93 8.77 -7.77
CA PHE A 39 -1.33 10.07 -7.23
C PHE A 39 -1.19 11.19 -8.24
N GLU A 40 -0.21 11.10 -9.14
CA GLU A 40 -0.10 12.04 -10.25
C GLU A 40 -1.26 11.87 -11.22
N ARG A 41 -1.61 10.62 -11.58
CA ARG A 41 -2.80 10.33 -12.39
C ARG A 41 -4.06 10.91 -11.75
N GLN A 42 -4.27 10.66 -10.45
CA GLN A 42 -5.41 11.20 -9.71
C GLN A 42 -5.39 12.74 -9.68
N ALA A 43 -4.22 13.37 -9.53
CA ALA A 43 -4.10 14.83 -9.56
C ALA A 43 -4.49 15.40 -10.92
N ARG A 44 -4.08 14.76 -12.02
CA ARG A 44 -4.45 15.15 -13.40
C ARG A 44 -5.94 14.97 -13.67
N GLU A 45 -6.55 13.90 -13.15
CA GLU A 45 -8.00 13.68 -13.23
C GLU A 45 -8.80 14.76 -12.47
N LEU A 46 -8.33 15.17 -11.29
CA LEU A 46 -8.97 16.23 -10.48
C LEU A 46 -8.77 17.63 -11.08
N HIS A 47 -7.66 17.85 -11.77
CA HIS A 47 -7.26 19.16 -12.28
C HIS A 47 -6.72 19.06 -13.73
N PRO A 48 -7.59 18.81 -14.73
CA PRO A 48 -7.17 18.51 -16.10
C PRO A 48 -6.44 19.66 -16.82
N GLY A 49 -6.59 20.90 -16.34
CA GLY A 49 -5.91 22.09 -16.89
C GLY A 49 -4.76 22.63 -16.04
N ALA A 50 -4.35 21.92 -14.99
CA ALA A 50 -3.27 22.38 -14.12
C ALA A 50 -1.88 22.17 -14.77
N THR A 51 -0.94 23.04 -14.41
CA THR A 51 0.47 22.90 -14.82
C THR A 51 1.12 21.69 -14.13
N ASP A 52 2.22 21.18 -14.68
CA ASP A 52 2.92 20.05 -14.08
C ASP A 52 3.41 20.33 -12.65
N GLU A 53 3.79 21.57 -12.34
CA GLU A 53 4.16 21.97 -10.97
C GLU A 53 2.96 21.90 -10.01
N GLN A 54 1.78 22.37 -10.46
CA GLN A 54 0.55 22.28 -9.68
C GLN A 54 0.14 20.82 -9.47
N ILE A 55 0.24 19.98 -10.51
CA ILE A 55 -0.01 18.55 -10.44
C ILE A 55 0.95 17.87 -9.45
N ALA A 56 2.24 18.16 -9.51
CA ALA A 56 3.23 17.60 -8.59
C ALA A 56 2.92 18.00 -7.13
N ARG A 57 2.54 19.26 -6.89
CA ARG A 57 2.10 19.72 -5.57
C ARG A 57 0.87 18.95 -5.08
N VAL A 58 -0.17 18.83 -5.90
CA VAL A 58 -1.39 18.10 -5.55
C VAL A 58 -1.10 16.62 -5.30
N ALA A 59 -0.32 15.97 -6.16
CA ALA A 59 0.07 14.57 -6.01
C ALA A 59 0.79 14.31 -4.68
N ARG A 60 1.70 15.21 -4.25
CA ARG A 60 2.34 15.13 -2.93
C ARG A 60 1.33 15.18 -1.78
N HIS A 61 0.34 16.07 -1.86
CA HIS A 61 -0.71 16.16 -0.83
C HIS A 61 -1.64 14.94 -0.85
N LEU A 62 -2.01 14.41 -2.02
CA LEU A 62 -2.80 13.18 -2.14
C LEU A 62 -2.06 11.98 -1.53
N LYS A 63 -0.75 11.86 -1.79
CA LYS A 63 0.12 10.84 -1.20
C LYS A 63 0.15 10.95 0.32
N ALA A 64 0.40 12.15 0.84
CA ALA A 64 0.38 12.40 2.28
C ALA A 64 -0.98 12.04 2.91
N ALA A 65 -2.07 12.53 2.33
CA ALA A 65 -3.42 12.27 2.83
C ALA A 65 -3.79 10.77 2.81
N HIS A 66 -3.31 10.00 1.83
CA HIS A 66 -3.52 8.55 1.78
C HIS A 66 -2.85 7.84 2.97
N PHE A 67 -1.58 8.16 3.25
CA PHE A 67 -0.86 7.55 4.36
C PHE A 67 -1.38 8.03 5.72
N SER A 68 -1.79 9.29 5.85
CA SER A 68 -2.43 9.79 7.07
C SER A 68 -3.74 9.07 7.36
N ARG A 69 -4.57 8.79 6.35
CA ARG A 69 -5.80 7.98 6.50
C ARG A 69 -5.48 6.57 6.98
N MET A 70 -4.45 5.94 6.41
CA MET A 70 -4.00 4.61 6.82
C MET A 70 -3.49 4.60 8.27
N ALA A 71 -2.69 5.59 8.66
CA ALA A 71 -2.17 5.74 10.02
C ALA A 71 -3.30 5.92 11.04
N LEU A 72 -4.29 6.77 10.73
CA LEU A 72 -5.47 6.99 11.56
C LEU A 72 -6.28 5.70 11.74
N ALA A 73 -6.52 4.95 10.66
CA ALA A 73 -7.22 3.67 10.72
C ALA A 73 -6.48 2.66 11.62
N SER A 74 -5.15 2.57 11.48
CA SER A 74 -4.30 1.73 12.32
C SER A 74 -4.30 2.15 13.79
N ALA A 75 -4.31 3.44 14.08
CA ALA A 75 -4.41 3.95 15.45
C ALA A 75 -5.75 3.55 16.10
N LYS A 76 -6.87 3.73 15.39
CA LYS A 76 -8.20 3.31 15.83
C LYS A 76 -8.28 1.81 16.10
N ALA A 77 -7.72 0.98 15.20
CA ALA A 77 -7.69 -0.47 15.36
C ALA A 77 -6.91 -0.90 16.61
N ARG A 78 -5.74 -0.28 16.86
CA ARG A 78 -4.93 -0.54 18.06
C ARG A 78 -5.67 -0.13 19.33
N ALA A 79 -6.30 1.04 19.36
CA ALA A 79 -7.09 1.51 20.50
C ALA A 79 -8.24 0.54 20.83
N LYS A 80 -8.98 0.06 19.82
CA LYS A 80 -10.04 -0.95 20.00
C LYS A 80 -9.51 -2.26 20.58
N LYS A 81 -8.35 -2.73 20.11
CA LYS A 81 -7.71 -3.95 20.63
C LYS A 81 -7.31 -3.79 22.10
N ALA A 82 -6.71 -2.64 22.45
CA ALA A 82 -6.33 -2.34 23.83
C ALA A 82 -7.56 -2.29 24.76
N GLY A 83 -8.63 -1.58 24.35
CA GLY A 83 -9.87 -1.54 25.12
C GLY A 83 -10.50 -2.92 25.30
N ARG A 84 -10.42 -3.80 24.29
CA ARG A 84 -10.90 -5.19 24.42
C ARG A 84 -10.02 -6.05 25.34
N ALA A 85 -8.73 -5.76 25.42
CA ALA A 85 -7.81 -6.47 26.33
C ALA A 85 -7.96 -6.03 27.79
N VAL A 86 -8.45 -4.82 28.04
CA VAL A 86 -8.77 -4.33 29.40
C VAL A 86 -10.14 -4.83 29.89
N ALA A 87 -11.06 -5.11 28.97
CA ALA A 87 -12.41 -5.59 29.27
C ALA A 87 -12.54 -7.13 29.35
N ALA A 88 -11.45 -7.87 29.13
CA ALA A 88 -11.38 -9.34 29.16
C ALA A 88 -10.48 -9.78 30.32
#